data_AF-A0AA37VYX2-F1
#
_entry.id   AF-A0AA37VYX2-F1
#
_cell.length_a   1.000
_cell.length_b   1.000
_cell.length_c   1.000
_cell.angle_alpha   90.00
_cell.angle_beta   90.00
_cell.angle_gamma   90.00
#
_symmetry.space_group_name_H-M   'P 1'
#
loop_
_entity.id
_entity.type
_entity.pdbx_description
1 polymer ?
#
loop_
_entity_poly.entity_id
_entity_poly.type
_entity_poly.pdbx_seq_one_letter_code
_entity_poly.pdbx_strand_id
1 'polypeptide(L)'
;MSTATPQRELRGDLLVVAPGVLSAAFRIAGVRAVRADDAAQAHAAVAAELDMSDTGGAPAPGIVAVHRALWDRLPEPVRRGWDQQLTPLVVPLPADTGRAGVGRGQALRELLARSVGYEITFSTEGDSP
;
A
#
# COMPACT_ATOMS: atom_id res chain seq x y z
N MET A 1 21.26 -27.77 -22.46
CA MET A 1 21.65 -26.71 -21.50
C MET A 1 20.66 -25.57 -21.65
N SER A 2 19.67 -25.49 -20.75
CA SER A 2 18.69 -24.40 -20.71
C SER A 2 18.93 -23.65 -19.41
N THR A 3 19.54 -22.47 -19.50
CA THR A 3 19.66 -21.56 -18.36
C THR A 3 18.33 -20.83 -18.22
N ALA A 4 17.38 -21.48 -17.54
CA ALA A 4 16.20 -20.80 -17.03
C ALA A 4 16.71 -19.71 -16.09
N THR A 5 16.59 -18.45 -16.51
CA THR A 5 16.75 -17.30 -15.63
C THR A 5 15.86 -17.55 -14.41
N PRO A 6 16.39 -17.54 -13.17
CA PRO A 6 15.54 -17.71 -12.01
C PRO A 6 14.51 -16.59 -12.06
N GLN A 7 13.25 -16.95 -12.30
CA GLN A 7 12.13 -16.06 -12.05
C GLN A 7 12.28 -15.67 -10.59
N ARG A 8 12.68 -14.42 -10.35
CA ARG A 8 12.76 -13.83 -9.02
C ARG A 8 11.31 -13.88 -8.52
N GLU A 9 10.96 -14.93 -7.77
CA GLU A 9 9.65 -15.05 -7.15
C GLU A 9 9.39 -13.70 -6.49
N LEU A 10 8.38 -12.99 -6.98
CA LEU A 10 7.85 -11.82 -6.30
C LEU A 10 7.23 -12.33 -5.00
N ARG A 11 8.06 -12.72 -4.03
CA ARG A 11 7.68 -12.75 -2.63
C ARG A 11 7.47 -11.29 -2.27
N GLY A 12 6.28 -10.79 -2.58
CA GLY A 12 5.87 -9.44 -2.26
C GLY A 12 5.79 -9.33 -0.75
N ASP A 13 6.90 -8.96 -0.12
CA ASP A 13 6.94 -8.73 1.31
C ASP A 13 6.06 -7.51 1.61
N LEU A 14 5.03 -7.73 2.43
CA LEU A 14 4.09 -6.70 2.87
C LEU A 14 4.52 -6.15 4.22
N LEU A 15 4.68 -4.83 4.29
CA LEU A 15 4.75 -4.11 5.56
C LEU A 15 3.44 -3.40 5.82
N VAL A 16 2.91 -3.51 7.04
CA VAL A 16 1.74 -2.75 7.50
C VAL A 16 2.14 -1.70 8.54
N VAL A 17 1.77 -0.44 8.31
CA VAL A 17 1.91 0.66 9.28
C VAL A 17 0.53 0.93 9.87
N ALA A 18 0.33 0.60 11.15
CA ALA A 18 -0.98 0.65 11.80
C ALA A 18 -0.91 1.11 13.26
N PRO A 19 -1.99 1.67 13.83
CA PRO A 19 -2.03 2.08 15.22
C PRO A 19 -2.05 0.89 16.18
N GLY A 20 -1.56 1.14 17.40
CA GLY A 20 -1.56 0.23 18.57
C GLY A 20 -1.96 -1.22 18.33
N VAL A 21 -3.19 -1.56 18.72
CA VAL A 21 -3.71 -2.94 18.73
C VAL A 21 -3.74 -3.59 17.35
N LEU A 22 -3.99 -2.82 16.28
CA LEU A 22 -4.02 -3.35 14.91
C LEU A 22 -2.64 -3.84 14.48
N SER A 23 -1.59 -3.08 14.78
CA SER A 23 -0.21 -3.51 14.47
C SER A 23 0.14 -4.84 15.16
N ALA A 24 -0.37 -5.06 16.39
CA ALA A 24 -0.18 -6.31 17.10
C ALA A 24 -0.97 -7.46 16.47
N ALA A 25 -2.23 -7.22 16.07
CA ALA A 25 -3.06 -8.20 15.39
C ALA A 25 -2.43 -8.67 14.06
N PHE A 26 -1.89 -7.74 13.26
CA PHE A 26 -1.16 -8.08 12.03
C PHE A 26 0.06 -8.96 12.31
N ARG A 27 0.84 -8.66 13.36
CA ARG A 27 1.99 -9.49 13.76
C ARG A 27 1.57 -10.89 14.19
N ILE A 28 0.48 -11.01 14.96
CA ILE A 28 -0.08 -12.31 15.35
C ILE A 28 -0.50 -13.12 14.12
N ALA A 29 -1.03 -12.45 13.09
CA ALA A 29 -1.38 -13.05 11.80
C ALA A 29 -0.15 -13.35 10.90
N GLY A 30 1.08 -13.13 11.38
CA GLY A 30 2.31 -13.38 10.63
C GLY A 30 2.69 -12.29 9.61
N VAL A 31 2.01 -11.14 9.64
CA VAL A 31 2.32 -10.00 8.76
C VAL A 31 3.33 -9.08 9.45
N ARG A 32 4.36 -8.65 8.73
CA ARG A 32 5.30 -7.64 9.23
C ARG A 32 4.53 -6.33 9.44
N ALA A 33 4.51 -5.84 10.68
CA ALA A 33 3.80 -4.60 11.00
C ALA A 33 4.54 -3.72 11.99
N VAL A 34 4.59 -2.43 11.65
CA VAL A 34 5.14 -1.33 12.45
C VAL A 34 3.99 -0.56 13.09
N ARG A 35 4.17 -0.25 14.38
CA ARG A 35 3.22 0.58 15.13
C ARG A 35 3.48 2.05 14.82
N ALA A 36 2.43 2.79 14.48
CA ALA A 36 2.44 4.25 14.42
C ALA A 36 1.13 4.80 14.98
N ASP A 37 1.20 5.68 15.97
CA ASP A 37 0.03 6.24 16.64
C ASP A 37 -0.34 7.64 16.10
N ASP A 38 0.53 8.26 15.32
CA ASP A 38 0.29 9.54 14.64
C ASP A 38 0.91 9.60 13.22
N ALA A 39 0.62 10.69 12.51
CA ALA A 39 1.08 10.89 11.12
C ALA A 39 2.60 11.07 11.00
N ALA A 40 3.26 11.63 12.00
CA ALA A 40 4.71 11.84 11.98
C ALA A 40 5.45 10.49 12.13
N GLN A 41 4.97 9.64 13.02
CA GLN A 41 5.45 8.28 13.18
C GLN A 41 5.18 7.43 11.93
N ALA A 42 4.00 7.58 11.32
CA ALA A 42 3.69 6.89 10.08
C ALA A 42 4.62 7.34 8.94
N HIS A 43 4.87 8.64 8.82
CA HIS A 43 5.82 9.19 7.85
C HIS A 43 7.23 8.64 8.05
N ALA A 44 7.75 8.68 9.28
CA ALA A 44 9.08 8.18 9.60
C ALA A 44 9.22 6.67 9.31
N ALA A 45 8.19 5.88 9.63
CA ALA A 45 8.20 4.44 9.38
C ALA A 45 8.24 4.12 7.89
N VAL A 46 7.47 4.83 7.06
CA VAL A 46 7.51 4.63 5.61
C VAL A 46 8.84 5.10 5.05
N ALA A 47 9.30 6.31 5.40
CA ALA A 47 10.55 6.89 4.91
C ALA A 47 11.76 5.98 5.16
N ALA A 48 11.85 5.38 6.37
CA ALA A 48 12.93 4.44 6.69
C ALA A 48 12.96 3.23 5.73
N GLU A 49 11.81 2.74 5.30
CA GLU A 49 11.73 1.62 4.34
C GLU A 49 12.06 2.06 2.93
N LEU A 50 11.70 3.29 2.55
CA LEU A 50 12.11 3.87 1.27
C LEU A 50 13.64 4.00 1.20
N ASP A 51 14.27 4.57 2.24
CA ASP A 51 15.72 4.76 2.31
C ASP A 51 16.49 3.42 2.27
N MET A 52 15.97 2.39 2.96
CA MET A 52 16.54 1.03 2.91
C MET A 52 16.43 0.40 1.51
N SER A 53 15.36 0.72 0.77
CA SER A 53 15.17 0.25 -0.60
C SER A 53 16.23 0.81 -1.54
N ASP A 54 16.54 2.10 -1.40
CA ASP A 54 17.51 2.79 -2.25
C ASP A 54 18.96 2.39 -1.96
N THR A 55 19.25 1.99 -0.71
CA THR A 55 20.62 1.66 -0.27
C THR A 55 21.04 0.21 -0.61
N GLY A 56 20.13 -0.62 -1.13
CA GLY A 56 20.44 -1.96 -1.67
C GLY A 56 20.90 -3.00 -0.63
N GLY A 57 20.73 -2.74 0.67
CA GLY A 57 21.24 -3.60 1.74
C GLY A 57 20.38 -4.83 2.01
N ALA A 58 19.09 -4.64 2.30
CA ALA A 58 18.13 -5.70 2.62
C ALA A 58 17.01 -5.73 1.56
N PRO A 59 16.29 -6.86 1.37
CA PRO A 59 15.11 -6.87 0.53
C PRO A 59 14.07 -5.93 1.14
N ALA A 60 13.87 -4.78 0.49
CA ALA A 60 12.79 -3.88 0.82
C ALA A 60 11.43 -4.55 0.62
N PRO A 61 10.41 -4.19 1.41
CA PRO A 61 9.06 -4.67 1.16
C PRO A 61 8.64 -4.33 -0.28
N GLY A 62 7.87 -5.21 -0.92
CA GLY A 62 7.26 -4.87 -2.20
C GLY A 62 6.13 -3.84 -2.03
N ILE A 63 5.45 -3.89 -0.88
CA ILE A 63 4.28 -3.06 -0.56
C ILE A 63 4.38 -2.54 0.88
N VAL A 64 4.14 -1.24 1.05
CA VAL A 64 3.96 -0.60 2.35
C VAL A 64 2.52 -0.11 2.47
N ALA A 65 1.75 -0.76 3.31
CA ALA A 65 0.33 -0.50 3.49
C ALA A 65 0.10 0.31 4.77
N VAL A 66 -0.45 1.51 4.66
CA VAL A 66 -0.61 2.47 5.76
C VAL A 66 -2.08 2.56 6.15
N HIS A 67 -2.41 2.36 7.42
CA HIS A 67 -3.79 2.44 7.90
C HIS A 67 -4.45 3.79 7.54
N ARG A 68 -5.70 3.77 7.02
CA ARG A 68 -6.42 4.96 6.51
C ARG A 68 -6.37 6.16 7.44
N ALA A 69 -6.60 5.93 8.73
CA ALA A 69 -6.62 7.01 9.73
C ALA A 69 -5.27 7.73 9.88
N LEU A 70 -4.15 7.05 9.60
CA LEU A 70 -2.82 7.65 9.57
C LEU A 70 -2.59 8.34 8.23
N TRP A 71 -2.98 7.69 7.13
CA TRP A 71 -2.86 8.23 5.77
C TRP A 71 -3.58 9.57 5.61
N ASP A 72 -4.82 9.67 6.06
CA ASP A 72 -5.63 10.89 5.91
C ASP A 72 -5.07 12.08 6.73
N ARG A 73 -4.24 11.80 7.75
CA ARG A 73 -3.56 12.82 8.56
C ARG A 73 -2.20 13.26 8.00
N LEU A 74 -1.67 12.57 6.98
CA LEU A 74 -0.44 12.99 6.31
C LEU A 74 -0.66 14.25 5.49
N PRO A 75 0.35 15.13 5.36
CA PRO A 75 0.28 16.24 4.43
C PRO A 75 0.04 15.77 2.99
N GLU A 76 -0.77 16.51 2.24
CA GLU A 76 -1.08 16.20 0.83
C GLU A 76 0.17 16.01 -0.05
N PRO A 77 1.23 16.83 0.05
CA PRO A 77 2.45 16.62 -0.73
C PRO A 77 3.11 15.26 -0.47
N VAL A 78 3.07 14.78 0.77
CA VAL A 78 3.63 13.47 1.16
C VAL A 78 2.82 12.35 0.52
N ARG A 79 1.49 12.41 0.64
CA ARG A 79 0.60 11.41 0.02
C ARG A 79 0.81 11.33 -1.48
N ARG A 80 0.86 12.47 -2.17
CA ARG A 80 1.08 12.51 -3.62
C ARG A 80 2.46 11.97 -4.02
N GLY A 81 3.50 12.23 -3.23
CA GLY A 81 4.82 11.65 -3.46
C GLY A 81 4.79 10.13 -3.40
N TRP A 82 4.17 9.58 -2.36
CA TRP A 82 4.00 8.13 -2.18
C TRP A 82 3.08 7.50 -3.23
N ASP A 83 2.04 8.20 -3.68
CA ASP A 83 1.17 7.75 -4.78
C ASP A 83 1.88 7.73 -6.14
N GLN A 84 3.03 8.39 -6.30
CA GLN A 84 3.84 8.29 -7.51
C GLN A 84 4.93 7.22 -7.41
N GLN A 85 5.16 6.69 -6.20
CA GLN A 85 6.20 5.71 -5.95
C GLN A 85 5.75 4.31 -6.38
N LEU A 86 6.61 3.64 -7.18
CA LEU A 86 6.32 2.32 -7.75
C LEU A 86 7.00 1.19 -6.97
N THR A 87 8.14 1.48 -6.34
CA THR A 87 8.89 0.50 -5.53
C THR A 87 9.53 1.21 -4.34
N PRO A 88 9.23 0.80 -3.10
CA PRO A 88 8.08 -0.01 -2.71
C PRO A 88 6.76 0.71 -3.02
N LEU A 89 5.70 -0.05 -3.34
CA LEU A 89 4.38 0.53 -3.56
C LEU A 89 3.78 0.93 -2.21
N VAL A 90 3.51 2.22 -2.01
CA VAL A 90 2.86 2.70 -0.78
C VAL A 90 1.37 2.91 -1.03
N VAL A 91 0.52 2.30 -0.19
CA VAL A 91 -0.95 2.37 -0.36
C VAL A 91 -1.69 2.59 0.97
N PRO A 92 -2.83 3.29 0.96
CA PRO A 92 -3.72 3.33 2.11
C PRO A 92 -4.47 2.00 2.27
N LEU A 93 -4.39 1.40 3.47
CA LEU A 93 -5.30 0.34 3.88
C LEU A 93 -6.67 0.92 4.17
N PRO A 94 -7.77 0.28 3.71
CA PRO A 94 -9.13 0.74 4.02
C PRO A 94 -9.37 0.76 5.53
N ALA A 95 -10.14 1.75 6.00
CA ALA A 95 -10.51 1.85 7.41
C ALA A 95 -11.38 0.67 7.86
N ASP A 96 -11.28 0.30 9.13
CA ASP A 96 -12.05 -0.76 9.82
C ASP A 96 -13.58 -0.57 9.81
N THR A 97 -14.11 0.43 9.13
CA THR A 97 -15.54 0.54 8.92
C THR A 97 -15.98 -0.61 8.04
N GLY A 98 -16.74 -1.56 8.59
CA GLY A 98 -17.44 -2.65 7.89
C GLY A 98 -18.43 -2.20 6.80
N ARG A 99 -18.27 -0.99 6.26
CA ARG A 99 -18.99 -0.44 5.11
C ARG A 99 -18.13 -0.64 3.85
N ALA A 100 -17.92 -1.91 3.50
CA ALA A 100 -17.45 -2.29 2.19
C ALA A 100 -18.51 -1.88 1.15
N GLY A 101 -18.35 -0.72 0.51
CA GLY A 101 -19.30 -0.33 -0.53
C GLY A 101 -18.86 0.86 -1.36
N VAL A 102 -18.56 2.00 -0.72
CA VAL A 102 -18.47 3.26 -1.48
C VAL A 102 -17.04 3.64 -1.89
N GLY A 103 -16.02 3.28 -1.09
CA GLY A 103 -14.62 3.63 -1.38
C GLY A 103 -13.80 2.54 -2.09
N ARG A 104 -14.25 1.27 -2.05
CA ARG A 104 -13.50 0.14 -2.63
C ARG A 104 -13.39 0.25 -4.14
N GLY A 105 -14.47 0.66 -4.81
CA GLY A 105 -14.49 0.80 -6.27
C GLY A 105 -13.52 1.88 -6.77
N GLN A 106 -13.44 3.01 -6.07
CA GLN A 106 -12.53 4.09 -6.45
C GLN A 106 -11.07 3.73 -6.18
N ALA A 107 -10.76 3.17 -5.00
CA ALA A 107 -9.40 2.72 -4.69
C ALA A 107 -8.91 1.63 -5.67
N LEU A 108 -9.80 0.72 -6.08
CA LEU A 108 -9.48 -0.29 -7.09
C LEU A 108 -9.24 0.34 -8.48
N ARG A 109 -10.04 1.34 -8.87
CA ARG A 109 -9.86 2.07 -10.14
C ARG A 109 -8.54 2.83 -10.18
N GLU A 110 -8.17 3.51 -9.10
CA GLU A 110 -6.89 4.22 -8.99
C GLU A 110 -5.71 3.25 -9.07
N LEU A 111 -5.82 2.08 -8.43
CA LEU A 111 -4.79 1.03 -8.48
C LEU A 111 -4.66 0.40 -9.87
N LEU A 112 -5.79 0.15 -10.56
CA LEU A 112 -5.82 -0.35 -11.94
C LEU A 112 -5.26 0.68 -12.92
N ALA A 113 -5.63 1.96 -12.77
CA ALA A 113 -5.10 3.03 -13.61
C ALA A 113 -3.58 3.15 -13.48
N ARG A 114 -3.03 3.01 -12.27
CA ARG A 114 -1.57 3.00 -12.02
C ARG A 114 -0.87 1.79 -12.64
N SER A 115 -1.53 0.63 -12.67
CA SER A 115 -0.93 -0.63 -13.12
C SER A 115 -0.92 -0.80 -14.65
N VAL A 116 -1.89 -0.20 -15.35
CA VAL A 116 -2.07 -0.36 -16.80
C VAL A 116 -1.69 0.91 -17.59
N GLY A 117 -1.60 2.07 -16.92
CA GLY A 117 -1.23 3.35 -17.54
C GLY A 117 -2.37 4.02 -18.33
N TYR A 118 -3.60 3.49 -18.24
CA TYR A 118 -4.81 4.09 -18.81
C TYR A 118 -6.02 3.91 -17.86
N GLU A 119 -6.88 4.93 -17.80
CA GLU A 119 -8.09 4.95 -17.00
C GLU A 119 -9.15 4.00 -17.60
N ILE A 120 -9.41 2.86 -16.94
CA ILE A 120 -10.46 1.93 -17.36
C ILE A 120 -11.81 2.53 -16.95
N THR A 121 -12.52 3.10 -17.92
CA THR A 121 -13.90 3.56 -17.71
C THR A 121 -14.81 2.33 -17.64
N PHE A 122 -15.25 1.96 -16.43
CA PHE A 122 -16.31 0.96 -16.27
C PHE A 122 -17.67 1.65 -16.44
N SER A 123 -18.22 1.62 -17.65
CA SER A 123 -19.63 1.96 -17.88
C SER A 123 -20.50 0.98 -17.08
N THR A 124 -21.40 1.52 -16.26
CA THR A 124 -22.53 0.74 -15.73
C THR A 124 -23.45 0.45 -16.91
N GLU A 125 -23.29 -0.74 -17.49
CA GLU A 125 -24.31 -1.31 -18.37
C GLU A 125 -25.41 -1.85 -17.45
N GLY A 126 -26.52 -1.13 -17.34
CA GLY A 126 -27.63 -1.54 -16.50
C GLY A 126 -28.65 -0.45 -16.20
N ASP A 127 -28.89 0.46 -17.15
CA ASP A 127 -30.16 1.18 -17.21
C ASP A 127 -30.79 0.81 -18.55
N SER A 128 -31.94 0.17 -18.50
CA SER A 128 -32.80 -0.07 -19.65
C SER A 128 -34.25 0.06 -19.17
N PRO A 129 -35.10 0.70 -19.99
CA PRO A 129 -36.33 1.39 -19.57
C PRO A 129 -37.45 0.48 -19.06
#